data_AF-A0A3C0KG52-F1
#
_entry.id   AF-A0A3C0KG52-F1
#
_cell.length_a   1.000
_cell.length_b   1.000
_cell.length_c   1.000
_cell.angle_alpha   90.00
_cell.angle_beta   90.00
_cell.angle_gamma   90.00
#
_symmetry.space_group_name_H-M   'P 1'
#
loop_
_entity.id
_entity.type
_entity.pdbx_description
1 polymer ?
#
loop_
_entity_poly.entity_id
_entity_poly.type
_entity_poly.pdbx_seq_one_letter_code
_entity_poly.pdbx_strand_id
1 'polypeptide(L)' 'MTRKILILNGPNLNLLGTREPEQYGHTTLADVEERCRRHGQQLGFA' A
#
# COMPACT_ATOMS: atom_id res chain seq x y z
N MET A 1 2.91 20.22 13.96
CA MET A 1 2.74 18.84 14.45
C MET A 1 2.24 17.98 13.29
N THR A 2 3.05 17.06 12.79
CA THR A 2 2.62 16.09 11.77
C THR A 2 1.81 14.98 12.43
N ARG A 3 0.64 14.66 11.86
CA ARG A 3 -0.21 13.56 12.33
C ARG A 3 0.27 12.26 11.70
N LYS A 4 0.28 11.17 12.47
CA LYS A 4 0.64 9.83 11.99
C LYS A 4 -0.60 9.03 11.66
N ILE A 5 -0.53 8.23 10.60
CA ILE A 5 -1.56 7.26 10.21
C ILE A 5 -0.92 5.87 10.23
N LEU A 6 -1.62 4.92 10.87
CA LEU A 6 -1.23 3.51 10.83
C LEU A 6 -2.13 2.78 9.82
N ILE A 7 -1.51 2.08 8.87
CA ILE A 7 -2.20 1.22 7.90
C ILE A 7 -1.92 -0.22 8.31
N LEU A 8 -2.98 -0.98 8.57
CA LEU A 8 -2.90 -2.39 8.95
C LEU A 8 -3.37 -3.26 7.79
N ASN A 9 -2.46 -4.10 7.29
CA ASN A 9 -2.75 -5.03 6.22
C ASN A 9 -3.21 -6.38 6.80
N GLY A 10 -4.33 -6.89 6.29
CA GLY A 10 -4.86 -8.19 6.66
C GLY A 10 -4.07 -9.36 6.06
N PRO A 11 -4.48 -10.60 6.37
CA PRO A 11 -3.82 -11.80 5.85
C PRO A 11 -3.88 -11.86 4.32
N ASN A 12 -2.88 -12.50 3.72
CA ASN A 12 -2.74 -12.76 2.28
C ASN A 12 -2.52 -11.53 1.37
N LEU A 13 -2.56 -10.29 1.89
CA LEU A 13 -2.21 -9.10 1.09
C LEU A 13 -0.74 -9.09 0.65
N ASN A 14 0.13 -9.85 1.32
CA ASN A 14 1.49 -10.09 0.90
C ASN A 14 1.61 -10.87 -0.44
N LEU A 15 0.51 -11.43 -0.95
CA LEU A 15 0.46 -12.16 -2.23
C LEU A 15 0.04 -11.28 -3.42
N LEU A 16 -0.25 -9.99 -3.18
CA LEU A 16 -0.55 -9.04 -4.24
C LEU A 16 0.62 -8.98 -5.24
N GLY A 17 0.28 -9.02 -6.54
CA GLY A 17 1.26 -8.99 -7.63
C GLY A 17 1.96 -10.32 -7.90
N THR A 18 1.80 -11.34 -7.03
CA THR A 18 2.42 -12.67 -7.21
C THR A 18 1.43 -13.78 -7.49
N ARG A 19 0.21 -13.69 -6.95
CA ARG A 19 -0.85 -14.67 -7.21
C ARG A 19 -1.51 -14.35 -8.54
N GLU A 20 -1.41 -15.26 -9.51
CA GLU A 20 -2.09 -15.22 -10.82
C GLU A 20 -2.18 -13.78 -11.38
N PRO A 21 -1.04 -13.11 -11.61
CA PRO A 21 -1.00 -11.68 -11.87
C PRO A 21 -1.73 -11.26 -13.15
N GLU A 22 -1.93 -12.16 -14.10
CA GLU A 22 -2.75 -11.95 -15.29
C GLU A 22 -4.24 -11.75 -14.95
N GLN A 23 -4.70 -12.30 -13.82
CA GLN A 23 -6.07 -12.15 -13.32
C GLN A 23 -6.19 -11.06 -12.26
N TYR A 24 -5.24 -10.99 -11.32
CA TYR A 24 -5.32 -10.10 -10.16
C TYR A 24 -4.48 -8.83 -10.27
N GLY A 25 -3.75 -8.67 -11.38
CA GLY A 25 -2.86 -7.55 -11.63
C GLY A 25 -1.47 -7.75 -11.04
N HIS A 26 -0.53 -6.94 -11.55
CA HIS A 26 0.88 -6.98 -11.14
C HIS A 26 1.21 -6.06 -9.96
N THR A 27 0.21 -5.37 -9.39
CA THR A 27 0.46 -4.41 -8.30
C THR A 27 0.78 -5.17 -7.02
N THR A 28 1.92 -4.87 -6.41
CA THR A 28 2.38 -5.50 -5.17
C THR A 28 1.89 -4.75 -3.93
N LEU A 29 2.01 -5.37 -2.76
CA LEU A 29 1.76 -4.67 -1.50
C LEU A 29 2.71 -3.49 -1.30
N ALA A 30 3.98 -3.62 -1.73
CA ALA A 30 4.96 -2.53 -1.66
C ALA A 30 4.56 -1.32 -2.52
N ASP A 31 3.98 -1.55 -3.70
CA ASP A 31 3.47 -0.47 -4.57
C ASP A 31 2.31 0.26 -3.90
N VAL A 32 1.43 -0.48 -3.22
CA VAL A 32 0.30 0.10 -2.46
C VAL A 32 0.82 0.93 -1.28
N GLU A 33 1.78 0.41 -0.52
CA GLU A 33 2.41 1.14 0.59
C GLU A 33 3.03 2.45 0.12
N GLU A 34 3.76 2.44 -1.00
CA GLU A 34 4.40 3.64 -1.53
C GLU A 34 3.36 4.67 -2.01
N ARG A 35 2.28 4.22 -2.65
CA ARG A 35 1.15 5.09 -3.00
C ARG A 35 0.52 5.73 -1.78
N CYS A 36 0.36 4.96 -0.70
CA CYS A 36 -0.17 5.47 0.57
C CYS A 36 0.78 6.50 1.20
N ARG A 37 2.09 6.24 1.26
CA ARG A 37 3.09 7.20 1.77
C ARG A 37 3.07 8.49 0.97
N ARG A 38 3.14 8.39 -0.36
CA ARG A 38 3.09 9.56 -1.25
C ARG A 38 1.82 10.38 -1.07
N HIS A 39 0.67 9.71 -0.97
CA HIS A 39 -0.60 10.40 -0.76
C HIS A 39 -0.70 11.05 0.63
N GLY A 40 -0.23 10.37 1.67
CA GLY A 40 -0.15 10.93 3.02
C GLY A 40 0.71 12.19 3.08
N GLN A 41 1.89 12.17 2.43
CA GLN A 41 2.79 13.31 2.32
C GLN A 41 2.12 14.50 1.61
N GLN A 42 1.39 14.27 0.52
CA GLN A 42 0.63 15.32 -0.19
C GLN A 42 -0.43 15.99 0.69
N LEU A 43 -0.95 15.28 1.69
CA LEU A 43 -1.95 15.76 2.65
C LEU A 43 -1.34 16.26 3.97
N GLY A 44 -0.01 16.27 4.10
CA GLY A 44 0.69 16.74 5.30
C GLY A 44 0.72 15.74 6.48
N PHE A 45 0.50 14.46 6.21
CA PHE A 45 0.74 13.39 7.17
C PHE A 45 2.19 12.91 7.11
N ALA A 46 2.69 12.41 8.25
CA ALA A 46 4.00 11.77 8.35
C ALA A 46 3.94 10.27 8.07
#